data_AF-A0A3M0YZY4-F1
#
_entry.id   AF-A0A3M0YZY4-F1
#
_cell.length_a   1.000
_cell.length_b   1.000
_cell.length_c   1.000
_cell.angle_alpha   90.00
_cell.angle_beta   90.00
_cell.angle_gamma   90.00
#
_symmetry.space_group_name_H-M   'P 1'
#
loop_
_entity.id
_entity.type
_entity.pdbx_description
1 polymer ?
#
loop_
_entity_poly.entity_id
_entity_poly.type
_entity_poly.pdbx_seq_one_letter_code
_entity_poly.pdbx_strand_id
1 'polypeptide(L)'
;MQYGSAVHEEVLTIKFILLVMVGFGIVMGRGRSGERPVPLRPRDYTFGWWVDGFHKADSSRQSDWFCVETGHYVFALDVKNLEHAKFRRRHGEGYLQDVTTGTAAFKKAAETDFRIEVEHGGRLYRARRCLAGRSGNLCDVYLRESARFVQRYWFPGLEFYDGNGKMLKSESMLEV
;
A
#
# COMPACT_ATOMS: atom_id res chain seq x y z
N MET A 1 -13.42 -49.30 -8.66
CA MET A 1 -13.84 -47.89 -8.45
C MET A 1 -12.69 -47.17 -7.77
N GLN A 2 -11.88 -46.43 -8.53
CA GLN A 2 -10.79 -45.61 -8.00
C GLN A 2 -11.38 -44.32 -7.43
N TYR A 3 -11.15 -44.08 -6.13
CA TYR A 3 -11.43 -42.80 -5.48
C TYR A 3 -10.41 -41.77 -5.96
N GLY A 4 -10.90 -40.67 -6.53
CA GLY A 4 -10.09 -39.56 -6.98
C GLY A 4 -9.29 -38.94 -5.84
N SER A 5 -7.99 -38.85 -6.03
CA SER A 5 -7.10 -38.06 -5.20
C SER A 5 -7.53 -36.60 -5.27
N ALA A 6 -8.14 -36.08 -4.20
CA ALA A 6 -8.27 -34.66 -3.99
C ALA A 6 -6.86 -34.07 -3.91
N VAL A 7 -6.43 -33.39 -4.97
CA VAL A 7 -5.21 -32.58 -4.95
C VAL A 7 -5.50 -31.44 -3.98
N HIS A 8 -5.01 -31.55 -2.75
CA HIS A 8 -4.89 -30.43 -1.84
C HIS A 8 -3.91 -29.44 -2.48
N GLU A 9 -4.44 -28.50 -3.26
CA GLU A 9 -3.69 -27.35 -3.74
C GLU A 9 -3.42 -26.47 -2.51
N GLU A 10 -2.24 -26.58 -1.92
CA GLU A 10 -1.81 -25.70 -0.83
C GLU A 10 -1.76 -24.27 -1.37
N VAL A 11 -2.72 -23.44 -0.96
CA VAL A 11 -2.74 -22.02 -1.30
C VAL A 11 -1.82 -21.28 -0.33
N LEU A 12 -0.78 -20.66 -0.85
CA LEU A 12 0.16 -19.87 -0.05
C LEU A 12 -0.52 -18.58 0.43
N THR A 13 -0.67 -18.41 1.75
CA THR A 13 -1.14 -17.15 2.34
C THR A 13 0.05 -16.21 2.54
N ILE A 14 0.04 -15.05 1.89
CA ILE A 14 1.16 -14.08 1.97
C ILE A 14 0.65 -12.71 2.41
N LYS A 15 1.13 -12.20 3.54
CA LYS A 15 0.81 -10.87 4.04
C LYS A 15 2.04 -9.98 3.96
N PHE A 16 1.95 -8.92 3.16
CA PHE A 16 2.95 -7.87 3.11
C PHE A 16 2.48 -6.68 3.92
N ILE A 17 3.27 -6.25 4.89
CA ILE A 17 3.01 -5.03 5.66
C ILE A 17 4.04 -4.00 5.21
N LEU A 18 3.62 -3.04 4.37
CA LEU A 18 4.36 -1.81 4.18
C LEU A 18 4.03 -0.90 5.35
N LEU A 19 4.88 -0.94 6.37
CA LEU A 19 4.70 -0.13 7.55
C LEU A 19 5.06 1.33 7.23
N VAL A 20 4.09 2.13 6.77
CA VAL A 20 4.21 3.59 6.64
C VAL A 20 4.15 4.21 8.03
N MET A 21 5.22 4.03 8.81
CA MET A 21 5.36 4.72 10.09
C MET A 21 5.97 6.08 9.88
N VAL A 22 5.32 7.07 10.48
CA VAL A 22 5.98 8.31 10.88
C VAL A 22 7.23 7.91 11.69
N GLY A 23 8.40 8.38 11.25
CA GLY A 23 9.69 7.80 11.62
C GLY A 23 9.92 7.55 13.10
N PHE A 24 10.41 6.33 13.38
CA PHE A 24 11.16 5.88 14.57
C PHE A 24 10.60 6.27 15.94
N GLY A 25 9.79 5.38 16.52
CA GLY A 25 9.40 5.47 17.93
C GLY A 25 8.23 4.58 18.36
N ILE A 26 7.43 4.02 17.45
CA ILE A 26 6.45 3.00 17.82
C ILE A 26 7.07 1.63 17.57
N VAL A 27 8.08 1.31 18.36
CA VAL A 27 8.28 -0.10 18.71
C VAL A 27 6.96 -0.51 19.34
N MET A 28 6.21 -1.41 18.70
CA MET A 28 5.24 -2.29 19.38
C MET A 28 6.04 -3.19 20.34
N GLY A 29 6.72 -2.54 21.28
CA GLY A 29 7.42 -3.18 22.36
C GLY A 29 6.35 -3.63 23.30
N ARG A 30 6.39 -4.92 23.62
CA ARG A 30 6.07 -5.34 24.98
C ARG A 30 6.63 -4.28 25.92
N GLY A 31 5.75 -3.50 26.54
CA GLY A 31 6.12 -2.34 27.33
C GLY A 31 7.18 -2.73 28.34
N ARG A 32 8.40 -2.23 28.15
CA ARG A 32 9.31 -2.03 29.27
C ARG A 32 8.71 -0.89 30.07
N SER A 33 8.12 -1.23 31.21
CA SER A 33 7.76 -0.29 32.27
C SER A 33 8.89 0.73 32.45
N GLY A 34 8.68 1.99 32.04
CA GLY A 34 9.61 3.10 32.30
C GLY A 34 9.84 4.12 31.18
N GLU A 35 9.50 3.86 29.92
CA GLU A 35 9.70 4.85 28.85
C GLU A 35 8.59 5.91 28.82
N ARG A 36 8.96 7.20 28.92
CA ARG A 36 8.02 8.31 28.76
C ARG A 36 7.60 8.41 27.28
N PRO A 37 6.31 8.68 26.98
CA PRO A 37 5.86 8.89 25.61
C PRO A 37 6.67 10.03 24.97
N VAL A 38 7.21 9.79 23.78
CA VAL A 38 7.86 10.84 22.98
C VAL A 38 6.76 11.82 22.52
N PRO A 39 6.91 13.14 22.76
CA PRO A 39 5.93 14.11 22.29
C PRO A 39 5.79 14.10 20.77
N LEU A 40 4.55 14.12 20.28
CA LEU A 40 4.25 14.23 18.85
C LEU A 40 4.73 15.57 18.31
N ARG A 41 5.46 15.54 17.20
CA ARG A 41 5.98 16.73 16.50
C ARG A 41 4.96 17.21 15.45
N PRO A 42 5.04 18.48 15.01
CA PRO A 42 4.11 19.02 14.01
C PRO A 42 4.04 18.22 12.69
N ARG A 43 5.14 17.57 12.30
CA ARG A 43 5.26 16.74 11.09
C ARG A 43 4.91 15.27 11.28
N ASP A 44 4.60 14.88 12.51
CA ASP A 44 4.13 13.54 12.80
C ASP A 44 2.65 13.47 12.41
N TYR A 45 2.37 13.21 11.14
CA TYR A 45 1.03 12.94 10.63
C TYR A 45 1.09 12.11 9.36
N THR A 46 -0.03 11.51 9.02
CA THR A 46 -0.26 10.75 7.80
C THR A 46 -1.72 10.88 7.36
N PHE A 47 -1.96 10.85 6.05
CA PHE A 47 -3.29 10.71 5.46
C PHE A 47 -3.21 10.00 4.11
N GLY A 48 -4.16 9.09 3.88
CA GLY A 48 -4.32 8.38 2.61
C GLY A 48 -5.41 9.01 1.75
N TRP A 49 -5.22 9.06 0.44
CA TRP A 49 -6.18 9.66 -0.49
C TRP A 49 -5.98 9.16 -1.94
N TRP A 50 -7.00 9.36 -2.78
CA TRP A 50 -7.01 8.96 -4.19
C TRP A 50 -6.81 10.19 -5.08
N VAL A 51 -5.90 10.10 -6.07
CA VAL A 51 -5.51 11.27 -6.88
C VAL A 51 -6.69 11.96 -7.56
N ASP A 52 -7.61 11.17 -8.12
CA ASP A 52 -8.82 11.65 -8.80
C ASP A 52 -10.09 11.44 -7.96
N GLY A 53 -9.93 11.27 -6.64
CA GLY A 53 -11.02 11.01 -5.71
C GLY A 53 -11.48 9.55 -5.71
N PHE A 54 -12.24 9.19 -4.67
CA PHE A 54 -12.74 7.83 -4.48
C PHE A 54 -13.99 7.54 -5.33
N HIS A 55 -14.87 8.54 -5.49
CA HIS A 55 -16.08 8.42 -6.29
C HIS A 55 -15.80 8.81 -7.74
N LYS A 56 -15.72 7.79 -8.59
CA LYS A 56 -15.46 7.92 -10.02
C LYS A 56 -16.68 8.49 -10.75
N ALA A 57 -16.80 9.81 -10.85
CA ALA A 57 -17.93 10.44 -11.54
C ALA A 57 -17.87 10.35 -13.08
N ASP A 58 -16.66 10.23 -13.67
CA ASP A 58 -16.46 10.22 -15.13
C ASP A 58 -15.30 9.29 -15.55
N SER A 59 -15.61 8.14 -16.16
CA SER A 59 -14.67 7.03 -16.41
C SER A 59 -13.57 7.31 -17.44
N SER A 60 -13.56 8.48 -18.08
CA SER A 60 -12.78 8.74 -19.28
C SER A 60 -11.32 9.18 -19.05
N ARG A 61 -10.93 9.65 -17.85
CA ARG A 61 -9.57 10.16 -17.55
C ARG A 61 -9.11 9.99 -16.10
N GLN A 62 -9.45 8.88 -15.46
CA GLN A 62 -9.11 8.69 -14.04
C GLN A 62 -7.88 7.81 -13.85
N SER A 63 -6.98 8.28 -13.00
CA SER A 63 -5.76 7.63 -12.57
C SER A 63 -6.06 6.82 -11.30
N ASP A 64 -5.61 5.58 -11.25
CA ASP A 64 -5.85 4.66 -10.12
C ASP A 64 -4.73 4.76 -9.06
N TRP A 65 -4.24 5.97 -8.85
CA TRP A 65 -3.17 6.24 -7.89
C TRP A 65 -3.72 6.42 -6.49
N PHE A 66 -3.31 5.54 -5.60
CA PHE A 66 -3.45 5.70 -4.17
C PHE A 66 -2.22 6.41 -3.61
N CYS A 67 -2.43 7.47 -2.82
CA CYS A 67 -1.36 8.24 -2.20
C CYS A 67 -1.42 8.13 -0.68
N VAL A 68 -0.26 8.01 -0.06
CA VAL A 68 -0.04 8.22 1.36
C VAL A 68 0.91 9.39 1.53
N GLU A 69 0.46 10.40 2.26
CA GLU A 69 1.21 11.61 2.51
C GLU A 69 1.49 11.77 4.00
N THR A 70 2.72 12.12 4.33
CA THR A 70 3.17 12.43 5.69
C THR A 70 3.86 13.79 5.71
N GLY A 71 4.16 14.30 6.90
CA GLY A 71 5.02 15.47 7.04
C GLY A 71 6.47 15.29 6.54
N HIS A 72 6.84 14.09 6.08
CA HIS A 72 8.20 13.74 5.69
C HIS A 72 8.33 13.24 4.24
N TYR A 73 7.27 12.67 3.68
CA TYR A 73 7.28 12.13 2.32
C TYR A 73 5.86 12.03 1.75
N VAL A 74 5.81 11.89 0.44
CA VAL A 74 4.65 11.36 -0.29
C VAL A 74 5.08 10.06 -0.95
N PHE A 75 4.24 9.05 -0.83
CA PHE A 75 4.36 7.78 -1.54
C PHE A 75 3.05 7.51 -2.27
N ALA A 76 3.13 7.06 -3.52
CA ALA A 76 1.94 6.74 -4.30
C ALA A 76 2.13 5.41 -5.04
N LEU A 77 1.05 4.66 -5.16
CA LEU A 77 0.98 3.38 -5.85
C LEU A 77 -0.10 3.45 -6.93
N ASP A 78 0.23 3.03 -8.15
CA ASP A 78 -0.78 2.71 -9.15
C ASP A 78 -1.37 1.33 -8.83
N VAL A 79 -2.64 1.28 -8.42
CA VAL A 79 -3.23 -0.01 -8.02
C VAL A 79 -3.48 -0.96 -9.19
N LYS A 80 -3.49 -0.45 -10.43
CA LYS A 80 -3.54 -1.28 -11.66
C LYS A 80 -2.18 -1.85 -12.04
N ASN A 81 -1.10 -1.17 -11.66
CA ASN A 81 0.27 -1.59 -11.88
C ASN A 81 1.15 -1.27 -10.67
N LEU A 82 1.24 -2.19 -9.72
CA LEU A 82 1.98 -2.02 -8.47
C LEU A 82 3.50 -1.88 -8.68
N GLU A 83 4.02 -2.14 -9.88
CA GLU A 83 5.41 -1.84 -10.25
C GLU A 83 5.62 -0.34 -10.53
N HIS A 84 4.53 0.42 -10.70
CA HIS A 84 4.55 1.87 -10.86
C HIS A 84 4.24 2.54 -9.51
N ALA A 85 5.27 3.16 -8.95
CA ALA A 85 5.17 3.91 -7.72
C ALA A 85 5.83 5.27 -7.87
N LYS A 86 5.35 6.23 -7.09
CA LYS A 86 6.00 7.53 -6.93
C LYS A 86 6.44 7.74 -5.52
N PHE A 87 7.60 8.38 -5.37
CA PHE A 87 8.10 8.75 -4.06
C PHE A 87 8.76 10.12 -4.10
N ARG A 88 8.58 10.87 -3.01
CA ARG A 88 9.35 12.08 -2.76
C ARG A 88 9.45 12.36 -1.27
N ARG A 89 10.67 12.59 -0.82
CA ARG A 89 10.91 13.22 0.48
C ARG A 89 10.47 14.68 0.45
N ARG A 90 9.86 15.14 1.53
CA ARG A 90 9.40 16.53 1.69
C ARG A 90 9.53 17.01 3.13
N HIS A 91 9.29 18.30 3.30
CA HIS A 91 9.09 18.94 4.58
C HIS A 91 7.66 19.45 4.60
N GLY A 92 6.77 18.78 5.33
CA GLY A 92 5.37 19.18 5.44
C GLY A 92 5.19 20.38 6.38
N GLU A 93 4.24 21.25 6.06
CA GLU A 93 3.97 22.49 6.81
C GLU A 93 3.01 22.24 7.99
N GLY A 94 2.43 21.04 8.06
CA GLY A 94 1.45 20.66 9.06
C GLY A 94 0.22 20.01 8.44
N TYR A 95 -0.44 19.14 9.20
CA TYR A 95 -1.55 18.31 8.72
C TYR A 95 -2.64 19.08 7.97
N LEU A 96 -3.20 20.14 8.57
CA LEU A 96 -4.29 20.90 7.95
C LEU A 96 -3.86 21.62 6.68
N GLN A 97 -2.64 22.16 6.67
CA GLN A 97 -2.10 22.84 5.50
C GLN A 97 -1.92 21.85 4.35
N ASP A 98 -1.30 20.70 4.63
CA ASP A 98 -0.99 19.69 3.61
C ASP A 98 -2.26 19.07 3.01
N VAL A 99 -3.27 18.74 3.83
CA VAL A 99 -4.56 18.22 3.34
C VAL A 99 -5.23 19.18 2.35
N THR A 100 -5.09 20.50 2.54
CA THR A 100 -5.69 21.50 1.63
C THR A 100 -4.92 21.70 0.33
N THR A 101 -3.67 21.25 0.24
CA THR A 101 -2.86 21.39 -1.00
C THR A 101 -3.20 20.39 -2.10
N GLY A 102 -4.01 19.36 -1.78
CA GLY A 102 -4.46 18.35 -2.74
C GLY A 102 -3.30 17.64 -3.44
N THR A 103 -3.31 17.62 -4.77
CA THR A 103 -2.35 16.82 -5.58
C THR A 103 -0.95 17.42 -5.71
N ALA A 104 -0.64 18.53 -5.05
CA ALA A 104 0.60 19.27 -5.24
C ALA A 104 1.85 18.44 -4.91
N ALA A 105 1.83 17.65 -3.83
CA ALA A 105 2.95 16.79 -3.43
C ALA A 105 3.14 15.62 -4.40
N PHE A 106 2.03 14.97 -4.80
CA PHE A 106 2.03 13.89 -5.78
C PHE A 106 2.62 14.30 -7.13
N LYS A 107 2.18 15.44 -7.69
CA LYS A 107 2.69 15.97 -8.97
C LYS A 107 4.20 16.24 -8.96
N LYS A 108 4.71 16.51 -7.77
CA LYS A 108 6.11 16.79 -7.48
C LYS A 108 6.94 15.53 -7.22
N ALA A 109 6.31 14.37 -7.03
CA ALA A 109 6.97 13.10 -6.79
C ALA A 109 7.50 12.50 -8.09
N ALA A 110 8.69 11.91 -8.02
CA ALA A 110 9.29 11.20 -9.13
C ALA A 110 8.82 9.74 -9.14
N GLU A 111 8.78 9.14 -10.32
CA GLU A 111 8.70 7.68 -10.43
C GLU A 111 9.84 7.03 -9.64
N THR A 112 9.55 5.93 -8.95
CA THR A 112 10.52 5.19 -8.16
C THR A 112 10.38 3.69 -8.42
N ASP A 113 11.49 2.97 -8.35
CA ASP A 113 11.46 1.52 -8.29
C ASP A 113 10.82 1.08 -6.96
N PHE A 114 9.66 0.44 -7.03
CA PHE A 114 9.02 -0.24 -5.92
C PHE A 114 8.59 -1.62 -6.38
N ARG A 115 8.95 -2.65 -5.62
CA ARG A 115 8.65 -4.05 -5.95
C ARG A 115 8.25 -4.79 -4.70
N ILE A 116 7.19 -5.58 -4.82
CA ILE A 116 6.78 -6.55 -3.82
C ILE A 116 7.09 -7.92 -4.40
N GLU A 117 8.05 -8.62 -3.80
CA GLU A 117 8.59 -9.86 -4.36
C GLU A 117 8.44 -11.02 -3.37
N VAL A 118 8.19 -12.21 -3.91
CA VAL A 118 8.14 -13.48 -3.19
C VAL A 118 9.06 -14.45 -3.89
N GLU A 119 9.93 -15.11 -3.14
CA GLU A 119 10.62 -16.30 -3.65
C GLU A 119 9.88 -17.57 -3.23
N HIS A 120 9.59 -18.44 -4.19
CA HIS A 120 8.97 -19.73 -3.94
C HIS A 120 9.50 -20.79 -4.91
N GLY A 121 9.99 -21.92 -4.39
CA GLY A 121 10.53 -23.00 -5.22
C GLY A 121 11.69 -22.57 -6.13
N GLY A 122 12.56 -21.67 -5.65
CA GLY A 122 13.70 -21.14 -6.41
C GLY A 122 13.31 -20.20 -7.55
N ARG A 123 12.06 -19.71 -7.57
CA ARG A 123 11.57 -18.72 -8.54
C ARG A 123 11.17 -17.45 -7.82
N LEU A 124 11.57 -16.32 -8.39
CA LEU A 124 11.15 -15.00 -7.95
C LEU A 124 9.84 -14.61 -8.65
N TYR A 125 8.85 -14.21 -7.87
CA TYR A 125 7.57 -13.69 -8.34
C TYR A 125 7.38 -12.25 -7.88
N ARG A 126 6.86 -11.40 -8.77
CA ARG A 126 6.60 -9.97 -8.50
C ARG A 126 5.12 -9.67 -8.48
N ALA A 127 4.65 -8.91 -7.50
CA ALA A 127 3.28 -8.41 -7.48
C ALA A 127 3.10 -7.39 -8.60
N ARG A 128 2.08 -7.58 -9.44
CA ARG A 128 1.76 -6.63 -10.52
C ARG A 128 0.51 -5.81 -10.26
N ARG A 129 -0.48 -6.37 -9.60
CA ARG A 129 -1.78 -5.71 -9.36
C ARG A 129 -2.50 -6.33 -8.19
N CYS A 130 -3.38 -5.57 -7.54
CA CYS A 130 -4.29 -6.05 -6.51
C CYS A 130 -5.72 -6.22 -7.07
N LEU A 131 -6.66 -6.63 -6.21
CA LEU A 131 -8.06 -6.81 -6.60
C LEU A 131 -8.66 -5.55 -7.25
N ALA A 132 -8.47 -4.38 -6.63
CA ALA A 132 -8.96 -3.10 -7.16
C ALA A 132 -8.37 -2.78 -8.55
N GLY A 133 -7.11 -3.12 -8.78
CA GLY A 133 -6.47 -2.97 -10.09
C GLY A 133 -7.07 -3.87 -11.18
N ARG A 134 -7.57 -5.04 -10.80
CA ARG A 134 -8.21 -5.98 -11.74
C ARG A 134 -9.66 -5.65 -12.01
N SER A 135 -10.42 -5.37 -10.96
CA SER A 135 -11.85 -5.07 -11.05
C SER A 135 -12.10 -3.67 -11.60
N GLY A 136 -11.12 -2.76 -11.44
CA GLY A 136 -11.29 -1.33 -11.69
C GLY A 136 -12.06 -0.61 -10.59
N ASN A 137 -12.47 -1.31 -9.53
CA ASN A 137 -13.24 -0.80 -8.42
C ASN A 137 -12.35 -0.47 -7.22
N LEU A 138 -12.19 0.82 -6.92
CA LEU A 138 -11.34 1.27 -5.80
C LEU A 138 -11.94 0.90 -4.43
N CYS A 139 -13.25 0.59 -4.37
CA CYS A 139 -13.89 0.09 -3.15
C CYS A 139 -13.37 -1.29 -2.72
N ASP A 140 -12.62 -1.99 -3.58
CA ASP A 140 -11.95 -3.24 -3.21
C ASP A 140 -10.68 -3.00 -2.37
N VAL A 141 -10.30 -1.74 -2.14
CA VAL A 141 -9.31 -1.34 -1.13
C VAL A 141 -10.04 -0.93 0.15
N TYR A 142 -9.67 -1.54 1.28
CA TYR A 142 -10.34 -1.29 2.55
C TYR A 142 -9.53 -0.36 3.44
N LEU A 143 -10.13 0.75 3.85
CA LEU A 143 -9.62 1.55 4.96
C LEU A 143 -9.90 0.83 6.28
N ARG A 144 -8.85 0.48 7.01
CA ARG A 144 -8.93 -0.20 8.32
C ARG A 144 -8.80 0.76 9.48
N GLU A 145 -7.94 1.75 9.33
CA GLU A 145 -7.70 2.76 10.36
C GLU A 145 -7.40 4.10 9.70
N SER A 146 -8.12 5.14 10.11
CA SER A 146 -7.85 6.51 9.69
C SER A 146 -7.79 7.41 10.91
N ALA A 147 -6.58 7.74 11.30
CA ALA A 147 -6.26 8.74 12.29
C ALA A 147 -5.19 9.67 11.71
N ARG A 148 -5.09 10.87 12.26
CA ARG A 148 -4.04 11.83 11.89
C ARG A 148 -2.63 11.23 11.96
N PHE A 149 -2.41 10.27 12.86
CA PHE A 149 -1.09 9.70 13.13
C PHE A 149 -0.94 8.25 12.63
N VAL A 150 -2.01 7.63 12.15
CA VAL A 150 -2.03 6.24 11.68
C VAL A 150 -3.01 6.13 10.52
N GLN A 151 -2.54 5.58 9.41
CA GLN A 151 -3.36 5.22 8.26
C GLN A 151 -3.09 3.76 7.97
N ARG A 152 -4.13 2.95 7.78
CA ARG A 152 -4.01 1.55 7.40
C ARG A 152 -5.00 1.20 6.33
N TYR A 153 -4.49 0.79 5.18
CA TYR A 153 -5.28 0.35 4.02
C TYR A 153 -4.91 -1.07 3.64
N TRP A 154 -5.92 -1.86 3.26
CA TRP A 154 -5.75 -3.22 2.78
C TRP A 154 -6.04 -3.29 1.28
N PHE A 155 -5.07 -3.83 0.54
CA PHE A 155 -5.13 -4.10 -0.89
C PHE A 155 -5.11 -5.63 -1.07
N PRO A 156 -6.28 -6.28 -1.08
CA PRO A 156 -6.38 -7.73 -1.15
C PRO A 156 -6.07 -8.26 -2.55
N GLY A 157 -5.79 -9.56 -2.62
CA GLY A 157 -5.62 -10.35 -3.82
C GLY A 157 -4.49 -9.83 -4.70
N LEU A 158 -3.27 -9.76 -4.19
CA LEU A 158 -2.10 -9.45 -5.03
C LEU A 158 -1.84 -10.61 -6.01
N GLU A 159 -1.63 -10.30 -7.29
CA GLU A 159 -1.20 -11.29 -8.27
C GLU A 159 0.31 -11.22 -8.48
N PHE A 160 0.97 -12.36 -8.23
CA PHE A 160 2.41 -12.54 -8.32
C PHE A 160 2.77 -13.30 -9.59
N TYR A 161 3.68 -12.77 -10.40
CA TYR A 161 4.12 -13.37 -11.66
C TYR A 161 5.63 -13.55 -11.70
N ASP A 162 6.09 -14.69 -12.22
CA ASP A 162 7.52 -14.90 -12.51
C ASP A 162 7.94 -14.21 -13.82
N GLY A 163 9.24 -14.26 -14.12
CA GLY A 163 9.81 -13.68 -15.34
C GLY A 163 9.26 -14.27 -16.65
N ASN A 164 8.63 -15.45 -16.61
CA ASN A 164 8.00 -16.09 -17.76
C ASN A 164 6.49 -15.81 -17.84
N GLY A 165 5.94 -14.98 -16.93
CA GLY A 165 4.52 -14.69 -16.84
C GLY A 165 3.69 -15.78 -16.17
N LYS A 166 4.30 -16.77 -15.52
CA LYS A 166 3.55 -17.77 -14.74
C LYS A 166 3.09 -17.14 -13.42
N MET A 167 1.80 -17.24 -13.14
CA MET A 167 1.22 -16.76 -11.90
C MET A 167 1.49 -17.72 -10.74
N LEU A 168 1.85 -17.19 -9.57
CA LEU A 168 1.81 -17.91 -8.30
C LEU A 168 0.40 -17.82 -7.72
N LYS A 169 -0.24 -18.98 -7.51
CA LYS A 169 -1.54 -19.06 -6.86
C LYS A 169 -1.34 -18.75 -5.36
N SER A 170 -1.95 -17.67 -4.88
CA SER A 170 -1.79 -17.22 -3.49
C SER A 170 -3.01 -16.45 -3.01
N GLU A 171 -3.32 -16.57 -1.73
CA GLU A 171 -4.19 -15.64 -1.02
C GLU A 171 -3.33 -14.58 -0.35
N SER A 172 -3.32 -13.38 -0.93
CA SER A 172 -2.37 -12.34 -0.55
C SER A 172 -3.02 -11.00 -0.29
N MET A 173 -2.37 -10.18 0.54
CA MET A 173 -2.82 -8.84 0.86
C MET A 173 -1.62 -7.94 1.14
N LEU A 174 -1.64 -6.75 0.55
CA LEU A 174 -0.76 -5.65 0.93
C LEU A 174 -1.49 -4.78 1.96
N GLU A 175 -0.85 -4.54 3.08
CA GLU A 175 -1.23 -3.50 4.02
C GLU A 175 -0.27 -2.31 3.86
N VAL A 176 -0.82 -1.10 3.71
CA VAL A 176 -0.09 0.18 3.66
C VAL A 176 -0.50 1.04 4.84
#